data_AF-A0A396JBZ2-F1
#
_entry.id   AF-A0A396JBZ2-F1
#
_cell.length_a   1.000
_cell.length_b   1.000
_cell.length_c   1.000
_cell.angle_alpha   90.00
_cell.angle_beta   90.00
_cell.angle_gamma   90.00
#
_symmetry.space_group_name_H-M   'P 1'
#
loop_
_entity.id
_entity.type
_entity.pdbx_description
1 polymer ?
#
loop_
_entity_poly.entity_id
_entity_poly.type
_entity_poly.pdbx_seq_one_letter_code
_entity_poly.pdbx_strand_id
1 'polypeptide(L)'
;MESSSSALGSSSNMEIDTPTYEIKGRTMSIEEWELIIQGENPVDFASLTHHGCDLVRFYKKQKLMGYFSLLNGPTYEVLVRQFWVRASIFDIDAARQEEAQLILVDPTLKGKTREEMGLLSFTGTEIRSNVMGIPVTINEHIIAQAMGRDTSGKYFGEEIPNPRTSPWKEIVNNTIYGSKDVKPYSTLSIEKKLLLKIQNENIFPKGGGSDQPSLGHKVFLHHTPSLKRPR
;
A
#
# COMPACT_ATOMS: atom_id res chain seq x y z
N MET A 1 -15.13 26.98 72.26
CA MET A 1 -16.36 26.91 71.45
C MET A 1 -16.26 28.03 70.45
N GLU A 2 -16.25 27.86 69.14
CA GLU A 2 -16.30 26.71 68.23
C GLU A 2 -15.62 27.16 66.93
N SER A 3 -15.05 26.19 66.23
CA SER A 3 -14.34 26.29 64.96
C SER A 3 -15.18 26.88 63.82
N SER A 4 -14.54 27.46 62.81
CA SER A 4 -14.54 26.83 61.47
C SER A 4 -13.54 27.45 60.50
N SER A 5 -12.74 26.54 59.95
CA SER A 5 -11.86 26.60 58.80
C SER A 5 -12.60 26.91 57.50
N SER A 6 -11.95 27.58 56.55
CA SER A 6 -12.08 27.22 55.14
C SER A 6 -10.77 27.48 54.40
N ALA A 7 -10.48 26.54 53.50
CA ALA A 7 -9.15 26.14 53.08
C ALA A 7 -8.60 26.94 51.89
N LEU A 8 -7.27 26.85 51.74
CA LEU A 8 -6.50 27.18 50.55
C LEU A 8 -7.17 26.61 49.29
N GLY A 9 -7.62 27.49 48.40
CA GLY A 9 -7.82 27.16 46.99
C GLY A 9 -6.48 27.24 46.27
N SER A 10 -5.69 26.16 46.34
CA SER A 10 -4.55 25.98 45.45
C SER A 10 -5.11 25.73 44.06
N SER A 11 -5.08 26.75 43.19
CA SER A 11 -5.38 26.60 41.77
C SER A 11 -4.25 25.77 41.16
N SER A 12 -4.41 24.45 41.14
CA SER A 12 -3.61 23.57 40.31
C SER A 12 -3.93 23.90 38.85
N ASN A 13 -3.16 24.81 38.26
CA ASN A 13 -3.01 24.82 36.81
C ASN A 13 -2.42 23.46 36.47
N MET A 14 -3.26 22.54 36.00
CA MET A 14 -2.76 21.37 35.30
C MET A 14 -2.06 21.92 34.06
N GLU A 15 -0.74 22.02 34.12
CA GLU A 15 0.09 22.08 32.92
C GLU A 15 -0.31 20.86 32.09
N ILE A 16 -1.17 21.11 31.11
CA ILE A 16 -1.39 20.15 30.03
C ILE A 16 -0.05 20.13 29.32
N ASP A 17 0.74 19.10 29.65
CA ASP A 17 2.00 18.76 29.01
C ASP A 17 1.68 18.55 27.53
N THR A 18 1.72 19.65 26.78
CA THR A 18 1.35 19.68 25.38
C THR A 18 2.58 19.13 24.68
N PRO A 19 2.50 17.95 24.04
CA PRO A 19 3.68 17.37 23.43
C PRO A 19 4.24 18.39 22.44
N THR A 20 5.49 18.78 22.63
CA THR A 20 6.18 19.69 21.71
C THR A 20 6.22 19.01 20.35
N TYR A 21 5.38 19.49 19.43
CA TYR A 21 5.30 18.97 18.08
C TYR A 21 6.55 19.42 17.31
N GLU A 22 7.60 18.60 17.37
CA GLU A 22 8.84 18.85 16.63
C GLU A 22 8.70 18.36 15.20
N ILE A 23 8.85 19.30 14.25
CA ILE A 23 8.86 18.98 12.84
C ILE A 23 10.20 18.33 12.50
N LYS A 24 10.17 17.05 12.11
CA LYS A 24 11.35 16.33 11.65
C LYS A 24 11.98 17.07 10.46
N GLY A 25 13.32 17.06 10.40
CA GLY A 25 14.07 17.55 9.25
C GLY A 25 13.67 16.84 7.96
N ARG A 26 13.82 17.55 6.83
CA ARG A 26 13.53 17.00 5.50
C ARG A 26 14.51 15.90 5.14
N THR A 27 14.01 14.86 4.47
CA THR A 27 14.82 13.77 3.92
C THR A 27 15.18 14.05 2.46
N MET A 28 14.33 14.79 1.74
CA MET A 28 14.57 15.26 0.38
C MET A 28 15.24 16.63 0.37
N SER A 29 16.02 16.91 -0.67
CA SER A 29 16.64 18.22 -0.92
C SER A 29 15.69 19.26 -1.50
N ILE A 30 14.46 18.86 -1.83
CA ILE A 30 13.43 19.67 -2.49
C ILE A 30 12.54 20.33 -1.43
N GLU A 31 12.04 21.52 -1.71
CA GLU A 31 11.08 22.21 -0.84
C GLU A 31 9.64 21.69 -1.03
N GLU A 32 8.79 21.86 -0.02
CA GLU A 32 7.39 21.38 -0.07
C GLU A 32 6.60 21.99 -1.24
N TRP A 33 6.82 23.26 -1.54
CA TRP A 33 6.13 23.96 -2.63
C TRP A 33 6.64 23.54 -4.02
N GLU A 34 7.84 22.99 -4.13
CA GLU A 34 8.42 22.52 -5.39
C GLU A 34 7.88 21.15 -5.81
N LEU A 35 7.28 20.39 -4.88
CA LEU A 35 6.74 19.06 -5.17
C LEU A 35 5.38 19.11 -5.90
N ILE A 36 5.38 19.11 -7.23
CA ILE A 36 4.14 19.14 -8.02
C ILE A 36 3.38 17.81 -7.86
N ILE A 37 2.15 17.88 -7.33
CA ILE A 37 1.26 16.73 -7.20
C ILE A 37 0.34 16.66 -8.41
N GLN A 38 0.27 15.49 -9.04
CA GLN A 38 -0.66 15.22 -10.14
C GLN A 38 -1.72 14.26 -9.63
N GLY A 39 -2.95 14.78 -9.45
CA GLY A 39 -4.11 13.95 -9.18
C GLY A 39 -4.55 13.28 -10.47
N GLU A 40 -4.50 11.96 -10.51
CA GLU A 40 -4.97 11.16 -11.65
C GLU A 40 -6.26 10.43 -11.29
N ASN A 41 -7.16 10.27 -12.26
CA ASN A 41 -8.25 9.30 -12.20
C ASN A 41 -7.88 8.13 -13.11
N PRO A 42 -7.03 7.20 -12.64
CA PRO A 42 -6.41 6.20 -13.51
C PRO A 42 -7.41 5.28 -14.20
N VAL A 43 -8.60 5.06 -13.63
CA VAL A 43 -9.64 4.24 -14.25
C VAL A 43 -11.02 4.88 -14.12
N ASP A 44 -11.51 5.42 -15.24
CA ASP A 44 -12.88 5.92 -15.35
C ASP A 44 -13.86 4.80 -15.77
N PHE A 45 -14.40 4.11 -14.76
CA PHE A 45 -15.41 3.08 -14.95
C PHE A 45 -16.74 3.59 -15.50
N ALA A 46 -17.08 4.86 -15.30
CA ALA A 46 -18.35 5.43 -15.79
C ALA A 46 -18.29 5.58 -17.31
N SER A 47 -17.21 6.18 -17.83
CA SER A 47 -16.98 6.29 -19.27
C SER A 47 -16.87 4.93 -19.95
N LEU A 48 -16.13 3.98 -19.35
CA LEU A 48 -16.03 2.61 -19.88
C LEU A 48 -17.40 1.94 -20.02
N THR A 49 -18.24 2.06 -18.98
CA THR A 49 -19.62 1.52 -19.01
C THR A 49 -20.48 2.19 -20.08
N HIS A 50 -20.37 3.52 -20.23
CA HIS A 50 -21.10 4.27 -21.27
C HIS A 50 -20.75 3.79 -22.69
N HIS A 51 -19.50 3.39 -22.91
CA HIS A 51 -19.03 2.82 -24.18
C HIS A 51 -19.22 1.29 -24.29
N GLY A 52 -20.11 0.71 -23.49
CA GLY A 52 -20.46 -0.72 -23.56
C GLY A 52 -19.44 -1.68 -22.95
N CYS A 53 -18.46 -1.17 -22.21
CA CYS A 53 -17.45 -1.97 -21.52
C CYS A 53 -17.71 -1.97 -19.99
N ASP A 54 -18.64 -2.81 -19.52
CA ASP A 54 -18.86 -3.01 -18.08
C ASP A 54 -17.76 -3.89 -17.47
N LEU A 55 -16.67 -3.23 -17.04
CA LEU A 55 -15.58 -3.86 -16.31
C LEU A 55 -15.80 -3.85 -14.79
N VAL A 56 -16.74 -3.06 -14.29
CA VAL A 56 -17.04 -2.89 -12.86
C VAL A 56 -17.41 -4.23 -12.23
N ARG A 57 -18.17 -5.06 -12.96
CA ARG A 57 -18.56 -6.40 -12.51
C ARG A 57 -17.38 -7.27 -12.10
N PHE A 58 -16.24 -7.18 -12.79
CA PHE A 58 -15.06 -8.00 -12.52
C PHE A 58 -14.38 -7.57 -11.21
N TYR A 59 -14.20 -6.27 -11.01
CA TYR A 59 -13.53 -5.73 -9.82
C TYR A 59 -14.41 -5.74 -8.57
N LYS A 60 -15.74 -5.59 -8.71
CA LYS A 60 -16.71 -5.84 -7.62
C LYS A 60 -16.57 -7.27 -7.11
N LYS A 61 -16.49 -8.25 -8.03
CA LYS A 61 -16.38 -9.66 -7.67
C LYS A 61 -15.06 -9.99 -6.94
N GLN A 62 -13.97 -9.33 -7.34
CA GLN A 62 -12.67 -9.49 -6.69
C GLN A 62 -12.50 -8.65 -5.41
N LYS A 63 -13.53 -7.90 -5.00
CA LYS A 63 -13.49 -6.94 -3.88
C LYS A 63 -12.37 -5.92 -4.03
N LEU A 64 -12.11 -5.48 -5.26
CA LEU A 64 -11.07 -4.48 -5.59
C LEU A 64 -11.65 -3.08 -5.81
N MET A 65 -12.97 -2.90 -5.67
CA MET A 65 -13.55 -1.56 -5.79
C MET A 65 -13.04 -0.59 -4.74
N GLY A 66 -12.77 -1.05 -3.50
CA GLY A 66 -12.18 -0.19 -2.46
C GLY A 66 -10.82 0.36 -2.86
N TYR A 67 -10.00 -0.44 -3.52
CA TYR A 67 -8.71 -0.02 -4.06
C TYR A 67 -8.86 1.09 -5.12
N PHE A 68 -9.76 0.91 -6.11
CA PHE A 68 -9.98 1.94 -7.12
C PHE A 68 -10.67 3.20 -6.57
N SER A 69 -11.54 3.06 -5.57
CA SER A 69 -12.09 4.21 -4.86
C SER A 69 -11.02 5.02 -4.13
N LEU A 70 -10.00 4.35 -3.59
CA LEU A 70 -8.85 5.01 -2.97
C LEU A 70 -8.00 5.74 -4.03
N LEU A 71 -7.70 5.09 -5.16
CA LEU A 71 -6.93 5.68 -6.26
C LEU A 71 -7.59 6.91 -6.87
N ASN A 72 -8.91 6.83 -7.11
CA ASN A 72 -9.68 7.91 -7.72
C ASN A 72 -10.22 8.92 -6.70
N GLY A 73 -9.81 8.78 -5.43
CA GLY A 73 -10.26 9.61 -4.32
C GLY A 73 -9.68 11.03 -4.35
N PRO A 74 -10.15 11.92 -3.45
CA PRO A 74 -9.59 13.25 -3.32
C PRO A 74 -8.11 13.18 -2.91
N THR A 75 -7.28 13.97 -3.58
CA THR A 75 -5.86 14.12 -3.23
C THR A 75 -5.68 15.35 -2.35
N TYR A 76 -5.20 15.15 -1.12
CA TYR A 76 -4.89 16.25 -0.19
C TYR A 76 -3.45 16.74 -0.42
N GLU A 77 -3.27 17.61 -1.40
CA GLU A 77 -1.93 18.01 -1.88
C GLU A 77 -1.00 18.50 -0.76
N VAL A 78 -1.49 19.31 0.18
CA VAL A 78 -0.69 19.83 1.29
C VAL A 78 -0.17 18.70 2.18
N LEU A 79 -1.03 17.74 2.53
CA LEU A 79 -0.64 16.58 3.33
C LEU A 79 0.36 15.71 2.59
N VAL A 80 0.13 15.48 1.30
CA VAL A 80 1.03 14.70 0.43
C VAL A 80 2.41 15.35 0.36
N ARG A 81 2.49 16.67 0.18
CA ARG A 81 3.76 17.42 0.16
C ARG A 81 4.51 17.32 1.47
N GLN A 82 3.82 17.60 2.58
CA GLN A 82 4.42 17.54 3.92
C GLN A 82 4.93 16.13 4.26
N PHE A 83 4.16 15.12 3.89
CA PHE A 83 4.50 13.72 4.10
C PHE A 83 5.73 13.31 3.28
N TRP A 84 5.74 13.54 1.95
CA TRP A 84 6.79 13.00 1.09
C TRP A 84 8.16 13.64 1.32
N VAL A 85 8.21 14.95 1.56
CA VAL A 85 9.49 15.67 1.77
C VAL A 85 10.24 15.21 3.02
N ARG A 86 9.54 14.56 3.97
CA ARG A 86 10.09 14.02 5.22
C ARG A 86 10.04 12.50 5.31
N ALA A 87 9.54 11.84 4.27
CA ALA A 87 9.40 10.38 4.27
C ALA A 87 10.78 9.72 4.26
N SER A 88 10.92 8.68 5.07
CA SER A 88 12.08 7.80 5.14
C SER A 88 11.62 6.36 5.18
N ILE A 89 12.36 5.48 4.52
CA ILE A 89 12.12 4.05 4.57
C ILE A 89 12.78 3.52 5.86
N PHE A 90 12.01 2.77 6.63
CA PHE A 90 12.49 2.03 7.78
C PHE A 90 12.40 0.54 7.48
N ASP A 91 13.53 -0.06 7.14
CA ASP A 91 13.68 -1.47 6.85
C ASP A 91 14.42 -2.21 7.99
N ILE A 92 14.72 -3.48 7.77
CA ILE A 92 15.41 -4.31 8.75
C ILE A 92 16.83 -3.80 9.07
N ASP A 93 17.50 -3.18 8.10
CA ASP A 93 18.86 -2.67 8.28
C ASP A 93 18.85 -1.35 9.06
N ALA A 94 17.87 -0.48 8.80
CA ALA A 94 17.62 0.70 9.62
C ALA A 94 17.27 0.31 11.07
N ALA A 95 16.48 -0.75 11.27
CA ALA A 95 16.15 -1.27 12.59
C ALA A 95 17.40 -1.77 13.35
N ARG A 96 18.30 -2.49 12.66
CA ARG A 96 19.59 -2.93 13.22
C ARG A 96 20.51 -1.77 13.55
N GLN A 97 20.51 -0.73 12.72
CA GLN A 97 21.34 0.45 12.95
C GLN A 97 20.87 1.24 14.17
N GLU A 98 19.56 1.37 14.38
CA GLU A 98 18.97 1.99 15.57
C GLU A 98 19.37 1.24 16.86
N GLU A 99 19.32 -0.09 16.85
CA GLU A 99 19.81 -0.93 17.96
C GLU A 99 21.31 -0.73 18.20
N ALA A 100 22.12 -0.74 17.14
CA ALA A 100 23.57 -0.58 17.25
C ALA A 100 23.95 0.79 17.82
N GLN A 101 23.24 1.87 17.44
CA GLN A 101 23.42 3.20 18.01
C GLN A 101 23.08 3.23 19.50
N LEU A 102 21.97 2.59 19.88
CA LEU A 102 21.54 2.53 21.28
C LEU A 102 22.55 1.75 22.15
N ILE A 103 23.05 0.63 21.65
CA ILE A 103 24.09 -0.18 22.32
C ILE A 103 25.42 0.58 22.44
N LEU A 104 25.74 1.46 21.48
CA LEU A 104 26.93 2.30 21.54
C LEU A 104 26.84 3.36 22.64
N VAL A 105 25.63 3.86 22.91
CA VAL A 105 25.34 4.79 24.01
C VAL A 105 25.26 4.06 25.36
N ASP A 106 24.58 2.91 25.40
CA ASP A 106 24.46 2.07 26.59
C ASP A 106 24.85 0.60 26.28
N PRO A 107 26.10 0.22 26.57
CA PRO A 107 26.59 -1.14 26.34
C PRO A 107 25.85 -2.24 27.12
N THR A 108 25.09 -1.89 28.17
CA THR A 108 24.32 -2.86 28.98
C THR A 108 23.11 -3.43 28.25
N LEU A 109 22.70 -2.77 27.15
CA LEU A 109 21.59 -3.21 26.30
C LEU A 109 22.00 -4.32 25.33
N LYS A 110 23.29 -4.66 25.25
CA LYS A 110 23.79 -5.72 24.36
C LYS A 110 23.13 -7.06 24.68
N GLY A 111 22.47 -7.64 23.67
CA GLY A 111 21.81 -8.95 23.78
C GLY A 111 20.36 -8.92 24.29
N LYS A 112 19.84 -7.74 24.63
CA LYS A 112 18.41 -7.55 24.94
C LYS A 112 17.56 -7.54 23.67
N THR A 113 16.26 -7.76 23.81
CA THR A 113 15.31 -7.59 22.71
C THR A 113 15.01 -6.11 22.44
N ARG A 114 14.48 -5.76 21.26
CA ARG A 114 14.09 -4.38 20.93
C ARG A 114 13.15 -3.78 21.98
N GLU A 115 12.16 -4.54 22.41
CA GLU A 115 11.18 -4.12 23.40
C GLU A 115 11.82 -3.86 24.77
N GLU A 116 12.79 -4.70 25.18
CA GLU A 116 13.58 -4.50 26.40
C GLU A 116 14.52 -3.28 26.32
N MET A 117 14.90 -2.87 25.11
CA MET A 117 15.63 -1.62 24.85
C MET A 117 14.72 -0.39 24.79
N GLY A 118 13.39 -0.55 24.92
CA GLY A 118 12.42 0.52 24.74
C GLY A 118 12.15 0.90 23.28
N LEU A 119 12.60 0.08 22.33
CA LEU A 119 12.37 0.27 20.90
C LEU A 119 11.11 -0.49 20.46
N LEU A 120 10.42 0.05 19.46
CA LEU A 120 9.29 -0.64 18.83
C LEU A 120 9.78 -1.89 18.10
N SER A 121 9.03 -2.99 18.22
CA SER A 121 9.31 -4.23 17.49
C SER A 121 9.18 -4.02 15.98
N PHE A 122 10.14 -4.58 15.22
CA PHE A 122 10.11 -4.51 13.77
C PHE A 122 9.16 -5.57 13.22
N THR A 123 8.04 -5.15 12.65
CA THR A 123 7.01 -6.04 12.10
C THR A 123 7.11 -6.18 10.58
N GLY A 124 7.74 -5.22 9.91
CA GLY A 124 7.94 -5.19 8.47
C GLY A 124 8.47 -3.83 8.03
N THR A 125 8.74 -3.68 6.74
CA THR A 125 9.20 -2.41 6.18
C THR A 125 8.11 -1.35 6.28
N GLU A 126 8.49 -0.16 6.73
CA GLU A 126 7.57 0.97 6.93
C GLU A 126 8.06 2.22 6.20
N ILE A 127 7.13 3.07 5.79
CA ILE A 127 7.42 4.45 5.40
C ILE A 127 7.08 5.33 6.60
N ARG A 128 8.10 5.93 7.20
CA ARG A 128 7.95 6.84 8.34
C ARG A 128 8.13 8.28 7.88
N SER A 129 7.22 9.14 8.29
CA SER A 129 7.27 10.58 8.03
C SER A 129 6.77 11.37 9.24
N ASN A 130 6.73 12.69 9.10
CA ASN A 130 6.20 13.61 10.08
C ASN A 130 5.38 14.68 9.35
N VAL A 131 4.11 14.83 9.73
CA VAL A 131 3.19 15.81 9.16
C VAL A 131 2.78 16.75 10.28
N MET A 132 3.16 18.03 10.19
CA MET A 132 2.88 19.03 11.23
C MET A 132 3.34 18.63 12.63
N GLY A 133 4.49 17.94 12.73
CA GLY A 133 5.01 17.45 14.01
C GLY A 133 4.39 16.13 14.49
N ILE A 134 3.39 15.60 13.79
CA ILE A 134 2.77 14.31 14.10
C ILE A 134 3.52 13.20 13.34
N PRO A 135 4.10 12.21 14.01
CA PRO A 135 4.67 11.04 13.36
C PRO A 135 3.60 10.27 12.57
N VAL A 136 3.89 9.96 11.31
CA VAL A 136 3.01 9.19 10.44
C VAL A 136 3.76 7.98 9.93
N THR A 137 3.14 6.80 10.02
CA THR A 137 3.70 5.54 9.53
C THR A 137 2.75 4.89 8.55
N ILE A 138 3.25 4.52 7.37
CA ILE A 138 2.53 3.70 6.40
C ILE A 138 3.23 2.35 6.34
N ASN A 139 2.48 1.28 6.60
CA ASN A 139 2.92 -0.11 6.45
C ASN A 139 1.85 -0.91 5.70
N GLU A 140 2.14 -2.19 5.42
CA GLU A 140 1.23 -3.08 4.69
C GLU A 140 -0.16 -3.15 5.33
N HIS A 141 -0.22 -3.18 6.67
CA HIS A 141 -1.48 -3.25 7.40
C HIS A 141 -2.35 -2.01 7.20
N ILE A 142 -1.76 -0.81 7.27
CA ILE A 142 -2.49 0.44 7.02
C ILE A 142 -3.02 0.49 5.59
N ILE A 143 -2.23 0.04 4.61
CA ILE A 143 -2.67 -0.02 3.21
C ILE A 143 -3.82 -1.01 3.03
N ALA A 144 -3.72 -2.21 3.61
CA ALA A 144 -4.77 -3.21 3.57
C ALA A 144 -6.07 -2.70 4.20
N GLN A 145 -5.97 -2.06 5.37
CA GLN A 145 -7.09 -1.44 6.06
C GLN A 145 -7.74 -0.33 5.22
N ALA A 146 -6.94 0.54 4.60
CA ALA A 146 -7.44 1.59 3.70
C ALA A 146 -8.18 1.01 2.48
N MET A 147 -7.76 -0.15 1.98
CA MET A 147 -8.45 -0.88 0.92
C MET A 147 -9.69 -1.66 1.40
N GLY A 148 -9.96 -1.69 2.71
CA GLY A 148 -11.01 -2.52 3.31
C GLY A 148 -10.73 -4.03 3.20
N ARG A 149 -9.46 -4.42 3.31
CA ARG A 149 -8.99 -5.81 3.17
C ARG A 149 -8.21 -6.26 4.39
N ASP A 150 -8.24 -7.56 4.61
CA ASP A 150 -7.37 -8.23 5.57
C ASP A 150 -5.97 -8.41 4.96
N THR A 151 -4.94 -8.34 5.81
CA THR A 151 -3.53 -8.62 5.50
C THR A 151 -3.23 -10.12 5.39
N SER A 152 -4.22 -11.01 5.57
CA SER A 152 -4.05 -12.46 5.59
C SER A 152 -3.71 -13.14 4.25
N GLY A 153 -3.10 -12.43 3.30
CA GLY A 153 -2.68 -12.96 2.00
C GLY A 153 -1.26 -13.49 1.98
N LYS A 154 -0.99 -14.50 1.14
CA LYS A 154 0.38 -14.89 0.77
C LYS A 154 0.64 -14.46 -0.67
N TYR A 155 1.71 -13.68 -0.87
CA TYR A 155 2.18 -13.36 -2.20
C TYR A 155 3.14 -14.45 -2.68
N PHE A 156 2.70 -15.24 -3.67
CA PHE A 156 3.48 -16.35 -4.24
C PHE A 156 4.34 -15.91 -5.43
N GLY A 157 4.76 -14.65 -5.51
CA GLY A 157 5.36 -14.07 -6.73
C GLY A 157 6.59 -14.81 -7.28
N GLU A 158 7.40 -15.39 -6.39
CA GLU A 158 8.55 -16.22 -6.75
C GLU A 158 8.21 -17.71 -6.94
N GLU A 159 7.06 -18.15 -6.39
CA GLU A 159 6.57 -19.53 -6.47
C GLU A 159 5.63 -19.76 -7.67
N ILE A 160 5.31 -18.74 -8.48
CA ILE A 160 4.61 -18.97 -9.75
C ILE A 160 5.53 -19.88 -10.58
N PRO A 161 5.17 -21.15 -10.83
CA PRO A 161 6.07 -22.09 -11.47
C PRO A 161 6.53 -21.53 -12.80
N ASN A 162 7.79 -21.80 -13.17
CA ASN A 162 8.38 -21.33 -14.42
C ASN A 162 7.33 -21.38 -15.55
N PRO A 163 7.07 -20.28 -16.26
CA PRO A 163 6.02 -20.20 -17.29
C PRO A 163 6.08 -21.31 -18.35
N ARG A 164 7.24 -21.97 -18.50
CA ARG A 164 7.43 -23.11 -19.40
C ARG A 164 6.94 -24.44 -18.82
N THR A 165 7.02 -24.64 -17.50
CA THR A 165 6.70 -25.91 -16.83
C THR A 165 5.43 -25.87 -15.98
N SER A 166 4.82 -24.70 -15.81
CA SER A 166 3.63 -24.53 -14.97
C SER A 166 2.43 -25.33 -15.48
N PRO A 167 1.77 -26.16 -14.63
CA PRO A 167 0.55 -26.88 -15.01
C PRO A 167 -0.62 -25.92 -15.31
N TRP A 168 -0.54 -24.69 -14.81
CA TRP A 168 -1.54 -23.66 -15.03
C TRP A 168 -1.52 -23.08 -16.45
N LYS A 169 -0.42 -23.25 -17.21
CA LYS A 169 -0.22 -22.62 -18.51
C LYS A 169 -1.35 -22.96 -19.50
N GLU A 170 -1.66 -24.24 -19.66
CA GLU A 170 -2.71 -24.68 -20.60
C GLU A 170 -4.10 -24.23 -20.15
N ILE A 171 -4.39 -24.34 -18.85
CA ILE A 171 -5.70 -23.98 -18.25
C ILE A 171 -5.97 -22.48 -18.45
N VAL A 172 -4.97 -21.66 -18.15
CA VAL A 172 -5.03 -20.21 -18.25
C VAL A 172 -5.13 -19.79 -19.72
N ASN A 173 -4.30 -20.34 -20.61
CA ASN A 173 -4.38 -20.04 -22.04
C ASN A 173 -5.74 -20.43 -22.62
N ASN A 174 -6.29 -21.58 -22.25
CA ASN A 174 -7.60 -22.00 -22.76
C ASN A 174 -8.70 -21.02 -22.35
N THR A 175 -8.64 -20.48 -21.15
CA THR A 175 -9.63 -19.49 -20.66
C THR A 175 -9.47 -18.12 -21.35
N ILE A 176 -8.22 -17.72 -21.60
CA ILE A 176 -7.90 -16.40 -22.17
C ILE A 176 -8.09 -16.40 -23.69
N TYR A 177 -7.63 -17.43 -24.39
CA TYR A 177 -7.53 -17.50 -25.84
C TYR A 177 -8.45 -18.53 -26.50
N GLY A 178 -9.14 -19.38 -25.73
CA GLY A 178 -9.90 -20.51 -26.26
C GLY A 178 -9.02 -21.61 -26.86
N SER A 179 -7.72 -21.61 -26.56
CA SER A 179 -6.74 -22.60 -27.04
C SER A 179 -5.70 -22.89 -25.97
N LYS A 180 -5.13 -24.09 -25.98
CA LYS A 180 -4.00 -24.45 -25.10
C LYS A 180 -2.74 -23.65 -25.44
N ASP A 181 -2.60 -23.27 -26.71
CA ASP A 181 -1.47 -22.50 -27.20
C ASP A 181 -1.54 -21.03 -26.78
N VAL A 182 -0.36 -20.46 -26.58
CA VAL A 182 -0.23 -19.02 -26.34
C VAL A 182 -0.45 -18.28 -27.64
N LYS A 183 -1.32 -17.27 -27.62
CA LYS A 183 -1.56 -16.38 -28.77
C LYS A 183 -1.08 -14.95 -28.47
N PRO A 184 -0.82 -14.14 -29.52
CA PRO A 184 -0.46 -12.74 -29.37
C PRO A 184 -1.56 -11.90 -28.71
N TYR A 185 -1.17 -10.76 -28.11
CA TYR A 185 -2.10 -9.78 -27.53
C TYR A 185 -3.24 -9.38 -28.48
N SER A 186 -2.98 -9.29 -29.79
CA SER A 186 -3.97 -8.93 -30.81
C SER A 186 -5.22 -9.84 -30.80
N THR A 187 -5.07 -11.09 -30.40
CA THR A 187 -6.14 -12.10 -30.35
C THR A 187 -7.05 -12.00 -29.12
N LEU A 188 -6.68 -11.19 -28.12
CA LEU A 188 -7.50 -10.95 -26.94
C LEU A 188 -8.77 -10.18 -27.31
N SER A 189 -9.89 -10.52 -26.64
CA SER A 189 -11.11 -9.71 -26.71
C SER A 189 -10.85 -8.31 -26.14
N ILE A 190 -11.64 -7.32 -26.58
CA ILE A 190 -11.52 -5.92 -26.11
C ILE A 190 -11.61 -5.84 -24.58
N GLU A 191 -12.55 -6.55 -23.96
CA GLU A 191 -12.66 -6.62 -22.50
C GLU A 191 -11.36 -7.10 -21.83
N LYS A 192 -10.75 -8.17 -22.33
CA LYS A 192 -9.49 -8.73 -21.79
C LYS A 192 -8.31 -7.79 -22.00
N LYS A 193 -8.27 -7.09 -23.15
CA LYS A 193 -7.27 -6.06 -23.45
C LYS A 193 -7.34 -4.90 -22.46
N LEU A 194 -8.55 -4.42 -22.15
CA LEU A 194 -8.77 -3.35 -21.20
C LEU A 194 -8.44 -3.77 -19.76
N LEU A 195 -8.86 -4.97 -19.34
CA LEU A 195 -8.50 -5.52 -18.02
C LEU A 195 -6.98 -5.64 -17.86
N LEU A 196 -6.29 -6.09 -18.90
CA LEU A 196 -4.82 -6.18 -18.88
C LEU A 196 -4.17 -4.80 -18.81
N LYS A 197 -4.71 -3.81 -19.54
CA LYS A 197 -4.21 -2.44 -19.49
C LYS A 197 -4.33 -1.87 -18.07
N ILE A 198 -5.51 -2.02 -17.45
CA ILE A 198 -5.73 -1.60 -16.06
C ILE A 198 -4.75 -2.30 -15.10
N GLN A 199 -4.53 -3.61 -15.27
CA GLN A 199 -3.56 -4.34 -14.45
C GLN A 199 -2.14 -3.81 -14.57
N ASN A 200 -1.66 -3.57 -15.80
CA ASN A 200 -0.30 -3.10 -16.06
C ASN A 200 -0.04 -1.68 -15.58
N GLU A 201 -1.07 -0.84 -15.55
CA GLU A 201 -0.95 0.58 -15.17
C GLU A 201 -1.22 0.80 -13.68
N ASN A 202 -1.94 -0.10 -13.00
CA ASN A 202 -2.38 0.13 -11.63
C ASN A 202 -1.98 -0.97 -10.64
N ILE A 203 -2.06 -2.26 -11.03
CA ILE A 203 -2.04 -3.36 -10.06
C ILE A 203 -0.67 -4.04 -9.99
N PHE A 204 -0.07 -4.30 -11.14
CA PHE A 204 1.20 -5.02 -11.24
C PHE A 204 2.25 -4.17 -11.93
N PRO A 205 3.52 -4.26 -11.52
CA PRO A 205 4.61 -3.74 -12.33
C PRO A 205 4.57 -4.42 -13.70
N LYS A 206 4.86 -3.66 -14.76
CA LYS A 206 4.89 -4.19 -16.13
C LYS A 206 5.81 -5.41 -16.18
N GLY A 207 5.26 -6.56 -16.56
CA GLY A 207 5.98 -7.82 -16.62
C GLY A 207 5.64 -8.62 -17.87
N GLY A 208 6.67 -9.05 -18.62
CA GLY A 208 6.55 -9.78 -19.89
C GLY A 208 7.21 -9.05 -21.06
N GLY A 209 7.28 -9.72 -22.22
CA GLY A 209 7.72 -9.09 -23.47
C GLY A 209 6.60 -8.27 -24.12
N SER A 210 6.92 -7.41 -25.10
CA SER A 210 5.97 -6.52 -25.79
C SER A 210 4.73 -7.22 -26.33
N ASP A 211 4.87 -8.50 -26.72
CA ASP A 211 3.86 -9.20 -27.51
C ASP A 211 2.96 -10.12 -26.67
N GLN A 212 3.36 -10.43 -25.43
CA GLN A 212 2.66 -11.41 -24.57
C GLN A 212 2.70 -11.06 -23.07
N PRO A 213 1.55 -11.13 -22.37
CA PRO A 213 1.51 -10.90 -20.92
C PRO A 213 2.29 -11.99 -20.17
N SER A 214 2.90 -11.65 -19.03
CA SER A 214 3.54 -12.67 -18.17
C SER A 214 2.51 -13.66 -17.62
N LEU A 215 2.98 -14.82 -17.12
CA LEU A 215 2.09 -15.82 -16.53
C LEU A 215 1.30 -15.26 -15.35
N GLY A 216 1.89 -14.39 -14.51
CA GLY A 216 1.17 -13.72 -13.41
C GLY A 216 -0.01 -12.88 -13.90
N HIS A 217 0.19 -12.05 -14.92
CA HIS A 217 -0.88 -11.27 -15.55
C HIS A 217 -1.97 -12.17 -16.14
N LYS A 218 -1.57 -13.25 -16.82
CA LYS A 218 -2.51 -14.23 -17.35
C LYS A 218 -3.30 -14.95 -16.25
N VAL A 219 -2.66 -15.34 -15.14
CA VAL A 219 -3.34 -15.96 -14.00
C VAL A 219 -4.36 -14.99 -13.39
N PHE A 220 -4.01 -13.72 -13.25
CA PHE A 220 -4.97 -12.72 -12.77
C PHE A 220 -6.13 -12.54 -13.75
N LEU A 221 -5.85 -12.42 -15.06
CA LEU A 221 -6.84 -12.38 -16.14
C LEU A 221 -7.67 -13.65 -16.26
N HIS A 222 -7.18 -14.79 -15.80
CA HIS A 222 -7.98 -16.02 -15.72
C HIS A 222 -9.02 -15.83 -14.62
N HIS A 223 -8.62 -15.40 -13.42
CA HIS A 223 -9.50 -15.29 -12.25
C HIS A 223 -10.42 -14.05 -12.24
N THR A 224 -10.17 -13.03 -13.07
CA THR A 224 -11.08 -11.86 -13.17
C THR A 224 -12.40 -12.23 -13.86
N PRO A 225 -12.39 -12.91 -15.02
CA PRO A 225 -13.61 -13.34 -15.72
C PRO A 225 -14.17 -14.69 -15.25
N SER A 226 -13.38 -15.58 -14.64
CA SER A 226 -13.71 -17.02 -14.58
C SER A 226 -14.53 -17.52 -13.39
N LEU A 227 -14.99 -16.68 -12.45
CA LEU A 227 -16.11 -17.15 -11.62
C LEU A 227 -17.38 -17.12 -12.47
N LYS A 228 -17.74 -18.29 -13.00
CA LYS A 228 -18.92 -18.59 -13.82
C LYS A 228 -20.15 -17.77 -13.44
N ARG A 229 -20.95 -17.40 -14.44
CA ARG A 229 -22.37 -17.03 -14.27
C ARG A 229 -23.02 -18.11 -13.38
N PRO A 230 -23.72 -17.75 -12.29
CA PRO A 230 -24.67 -18.70 -11.73
C PRO A 230 -25.65 -19.04 -12.87
N ARG A 231 -25.79 -20.34 -13.15
CA ARG A 231 -26.90 -20.82 -14.00
C ARG A 231 -28.19 -20.65 -13.24
#